data_AF-A0A6C0KZU2-F1
#
_entry.id   AF-A0A6C0KZU2-F1
#
_cell.length_a   1.000
_cell.length_b   1.000
_cell.length_c   1.000
_cell.angle_alpha   90.00
_cell.angle_beta   90.00
_cell.angle_gamma   90.00
#
_symmetry.space_group_name_H-M   'P 1'
#
loop_
_entity.id
_entity.type
_entity.pdbx_description
1 polymer ?
#
loop_
_entity_poly.entity_id
_entity_poly.type
_entity_poly.pdbx_seq_one_letter_code
_entity_poly.pdbx_strand_id
1 'polypeptide(L)'
;MKFCFILLFSIINLSNSFSNVFYRYNPSQIVKELNPLIQYSVTQINLHKYGSLNQKHWLSINRNLHKSIKYTKLRNDKCLYIGWDNDYIQNTMKSPKIFIFLDIESENVLVVTHIIQNPFIENNIDIPLFKKHLMEFTDNIGIYLDISKLKDFEDKRWYLDFVHMRS
;
A
#
# COMPACT_ATOMS: atom_id res chain seq x y z
N MET A 1 -15.03 -24.68 8.71
CA MET A 1 -14.12 -23.81 7.94
C MET A 1 -13.59 -22.63 8.76
N LYS A 2 -13.06 -22.85 9.97
CA LYS A 2 -12.36 -21.80 10.77
C LYS A 2 -10.88 -22.13 11.02
N PHE A 3 -10.49 -23.40 10.87
CA PHE A 3 -9.15 -23.89 11.18
C PHE A 3 -8.10 -23.60 10.09
N CYS A 4 -8.47 -23.63 8.79
CA CYS A 4 -7.55 -23.28 7.70
C CYS A 4 -7.24 -21.77 7.64
N PHE A 5 -8.21 -20.92 7.97
CA PHE A 5 -8.03 -19.47 8.08
C PHE A 5 -6.95 -19.08 9.09
N ILE A 6 -6.89 -19.76 10.23
CA ILE A 6 -5.88 -19.51 11.28
C ILE A 6 -4.49 -19.97 10.80
N LEU A 7 -4.39 -21.03 9.99
CA LEU A 7 -3.14 -21.57 9.46
C LEU A 7 -2.49 -20.64 8.44
N LEU A 8 -3.25 -20.11 7.47
CA LEU A 8 -2.74 -19.11 6.53
C LEU A 8 -2.29 -17.85 7.28
N PHE A 9 -3.10 -17.40 8.24
CA PHE A 9 -2.82 -16.22 9.05
C PHE A 9 -1.61 -16.41 9.97
N SER A 10 -1.39 -17.63 10.48
CA SER A 10 -0.24 -17.97 11.32
C SER A 10 1.03 -18.14 10.48
N ILE A 11 0.96 -18.68 9.27
CA ILE A 11 2.10 -18.72 8.34
C ILE A 11 2.52 -17.30 7.95
N ILE A 12 1.56 -16.41 7.65
CA ILE A 12 1.83 -14.99 7.37
C ILE A 12 2.30 -14.23 8.64
N ASN A 13 1.88 -14.64 9.85
CA ASN A 13 2.34 -14.07 11.13
C ASN A 13 3.73 -14.56 11.57
N LEU A 14 4.19 -15.73 11.14
CA LEU A 14 5.44 -16.33 11.63
C LEU A 14 6.69 -15.78 10.93
N SER A 15 6.58 -15.33 9.68
CA SER A 15 7.72 -14.80 8.93
C SER A 15 7.87 -13.30 9.14
N ASN A 16 8.77 -12.89 10.03
CA ASN A 16 9.22 -11.50 10.13
C ASN A 16 10.01 -11.02 8.88
N SER A 17 10.38 -11.95 7.99
CA SER A 17 10.97 -11.63 6.68
C SER A 17 10.08 -12.19 5.57
N PHE A 18 9.18 -11.34 5.08
CA PHE A 18 8.68 -11.46 3.71
C PHE A 18 9.84 -11.14 2.76
N SER A 19 9.75 -11.52 1.48
CA SER A 19 10.82 -11.27 0.46
C SER A 19 11.52 -9.93 0.70
N ASN A 20 12.85 -9.83 0.52
CA ASN A 20 13.72 -8.69 0.89
C ASN A 20 13.25 -7.26 0.54
N VAL A 21 12.13 -7.09 -0.15
CA VAL A 21 11.50 -5.85 -0.60
C VAL A 21 10.17 -5.50 0.09
N PHE A 22 9.55 -6.40 0.87
CA PHE A 22 8.27 -6.16 1.54
C PHE A 22 8.38 -6.22 3.06
N TYR A 23 7.75 -5.24 3.73
CA TYR A 23 7.67 -5.14 5.18
C TYR A 23 6.23 -5.22 5.62
N ARG A 24 5.96 -5.92 6.72
CA ARG A 24 4.62 -6.03 7.27
C ARG A 24 4.41 -5.01 8.39
N TYR A 25 3.22 -4.43 8.42
CA TYR A 25 2.76 -3.52 9.47
C TYR A 25 1.52 -4.08 10.15
N ASN A 26 1.43 -3.90 11.46
CA ASN A 26 0.16 -3.99 12.18
C ASN A 26 -0.64 -2.68 12.02
N PRO A 27 -1.94 -2.66 12.38
CA PRO A 27 -2.80 -1.49 12.18
C PRO A 27 -2.28 -0.21 12.86
N SER A 28 -1.69 -0.31 14.06
CA SER A 28 -1.18 0.88 14.76
C SER A 28 0.11 1.40 14.14
N GLN A 29 0.99 0.50 13.68
CA GLN A 29 2.23 0.84 12.98
C GLN A 29 1.95 1.55 11.66
N ILE A 30 1.05 1.03 10.82
CA ILE A 30 0.76 1.67 9.53
C ILE A 30 0.12 3.06 9.72
N VAL A 31 -0.77 3.23 10.71
CA VAL A 31 -1.31 4.56 11.04
C VAL A 31 -0.21 5.51 11.48
N LYS A 32 0.76 5.02 12.27
CA LYS A 32 1.93 5.81 12.70
C LYS A 32 2.79 6.25 11.52
N GLU A 33 3.01 5.38 10.53
CA GLU A 33 3.75 5.70 9.29
C GLU A 33 3.01 6.71 8.41
N LEU A 34 1.68 6.62 8.29
CA LEU A 34 0.90 7.52 7.43
C LEU A 34 0.71 8.93 8.01
N ASN A 35 0.77 9.10 9.34
CA ASN A 35 0.53 10.39 10.00
C ASN A 35 1.53 11.50 9.58
N PRO A 36 2.86 11.26 9.55
CA PRO A 36 3.82 12.21 9.01
C PRO A 36 3.54 12.61 7.56
N LEU A 37 3.05 11.68 6.74
CA LEU A 37 2.72 11.94 5.33
C LEU A 37 1.53 12.93 5.22
N ILE A 38 0.56 12.83 6.14
CA ILE A 38 -0.55 13.78 6.23
C ILE A 38 -0.01 15.17 6.55
N GLN A 39 0.82 15.29 7.59
CA GLN A 39 1.40 16.59 7.97
C GLN A 39 2.17 17.22 6.81
N TYR A 40 2.98 16.42 6.11
CA TYR A 40 3.70 16.86 4.93
C TYR A 40 2.78 17.34 3.81
N SER A 41 1.75 16.57 3.46
CA SER A 41 0.79 16.96 2.42
C SER A 41 0.06 18.26 2.78
N VAL A 42 -0.25 18.52 4.05
CA VAL A 42 -0.84 19.79 4.51
C VAL A 42 0.14 20.95 4.32
N THR A 43 1.42 20.77 4.66
CA THR A 43 2.46 21.78 4.39
C THR A 43 2.53 22.10 2.91
N GLN A 44 2.52 21.09 2.03
CA GLN A 44 2.54 21.28 0.59
C GLN A 44 1.29 22.01 0.05
N ILE A 45 0.10 21.69 0.57
CA ILE A 45 -1.15 22.40 0.23
C ILE A 45 -1.04 23.90 0.57
N ASN A 46 -0.48 24.22 1.74
CA ASN A 46 -0.34 25.60 2.20
C ASN A 46 0.72 26.38 1.40
N LEU A 47 1.80 25.72 0.97
CA LEU A 47 2.82 26.32 0.10
C LEU A 47 2.24 26.67 -1.29
N HIS A 48 1.30 25.88 -1.79
CA HIS A 48 0.67 26.06 -3.10
C HIS A 48 -0.74 26.66 -3.03
N LYS A 49 -1.04 27.45 -1.98
CA LYS A 49 -2.39 27.92 -1.60
C LYS A 49 -3.20 28.60 -2.72
N TYR A 50 -2.53 29.23 -3.68
CA TYR A 50 -3.15 29.94 -4.79
C TYR A 50 -3.35 29.02 -6.01
N GLY A 51 -4.37 28.16 -5.97
CA GLY A 51 -5.10 27.62 -7.12
C GLY A 51 -4.35 26.77 -8.15
N SER A 52 -3.05 26.51 -7.94
CA SER A 52 -2.23 25.78 -8.91
C SER A 52 -2.65 24.31 -9.03
N LEU A 53 -2.35 23.69 -10.18
CA LEU A 53 -2.52 22.25 -10.41
C LEU A 53 -1.88 21.41 -9.28
N ASN A 54 -0.77 21.90 -8.72
CA ASN A 54 -0.06 21.29 -7.59
C ASN A 54 -0.90 21.25 -6.32
N GLN A 55 -1.70 22.27 -6.03
CA GLN A 55 -2.57 22.28 -4.86
C GLN A 55 -3.63 21.17 -4.94
N LYS A 56 -4.27 21.01 -6.12
CA LYS A 56 -5.27 19.95 -6.33
C LYS A 56 -4.65 18.56 -6.20
N HIS A 57 -3.43 18.39 -6.72
CA HIS A 57 -2.66 17.16 -6.57
C HIS A 57 -2.43 16.82 -5.08
N TRP A 58 -1.91 17.77 -4.30
CA TRP A 58 -1.65 17.56 -2.87
C TRP A 58 -2.92 17.35 -2.05
N LEU A 59 -4.02 18.03 -2.39
CA LEU A 59 -5.34 17.77 -1.79
C LEU A 59 -5.82 16.34 -2.05
N SER A 60 -5.62 15.81 -3.25
CA SER A 60 -5.98 14.42 -3.58
C SER A 60 -5.14 13.43 -2.76
N ILE A 61 -3.82 13.64 -2.67
CA ILE A 61 -2.92 12.83 -1.82
C ILE A 61 -3.40 12.85 -0.36
N ASN A 62 -3.63 14.03 0.21
CA ASN A 62 -4.07 14.18 1.59
C ASN A 62 -5.40 13.44 1.84
N ARG A 63 -6.37 13.60 0.94
CA ARG A 63 -7.66 12.89 0.99
C ARG A 63 -7.48 11.37 0.96
N ASN A 64 -6.58 10.87 0.12
CA ASN A 64 -6.29 9.44 0.01
C ASN A 64 -5.64 8.90 1.29
N LEU A 65 -4.69 9.62 1.88
CA LEU A 65 -4.09 9.26 3.17
C LEU A 65 -5.13 9.16 4.29
N HIS A 66 -6.05 10.14 4.37
CA HIS A 66 -7.14 10.09 5.35
C HIS A 66 -8.10 8.92 5.12
N LYS A 67 -8.46 8.63 3.86
CA LYS A 67 -9.27 7.45 3.50
C LYS A 67 -8.58 6.16 3.96
N SER A 68 -7.28 6.03 3.73
CA SER A 68 -6.50 4.86 4.14
C SER A 68 -6.46 4.70 5.66
N ILE A 69 -6.20 5.76 6.43
CA ILE A 69 -6.24 5.68 7.90
C ILE A 69 -7.63 5.29 8.40
N LYS A 70 -8.69 5.87 7.82
CA LYS A 70 -10.07 5.49 8.16
C LYS A 70 -10.32 4.02 7.87
N TYR A 71 -9.85 3.54 6.72
CA TYR A 71 -9.97 2.14 6.31
C TYR A 71 -9.24 1.20 7.27
N THR A 72 -7.99 1.51 7.64
CA THR A 72 -7.21 0.74 8.63
C THR A 72 -7.95 0.62 9.96
N LYS A 73 -8.51 1.72 10.45
CA LYS A 73 -9.27 1.72 11.72
C LYS A 73 -10.53 0.85 11.65
N LEU A 74 -11.17 0.76 10.48
CA LEU A 74 -12.39 -0.02 10.28
C LEU A 74 -12.11 -1.52 10.07
N ARG A 75 -11.07 -1.88 9.31
CA ARG A 75 -10.73 -3.28 9.04
C ARG A 75 -9.86 -3.90 10.12
N ASN A 76 -9.01 -3.11 10.77
CA ASN A 76 -8.06 -3.54 11.79
C ASN A 76 -7.29 -4.78 11.31
N ASP A 77 -7.37 -5.90 12.03
CA ASP A 77 -6.65 -7.15 11.75
C ASP A 77 -7.22 -7.96 10.58
N LYS A 78 -8.31 -7.52 9.93
CA LYS A 78 -8.88 -8.20 8.75
C LYS A 78 -8.13 -7.89 7.45
N CYS A 79 -7.20 -6.95 7.49
CA CYS A 79 -6.42 -6.51 6.35
C CYS A 79 -4.93 -6.68 6.65
N LEU A 80 -4.20 -7.13 5.63
CA LEU A 80 -2.74 -7.19 5.64
C LEU A 80 -2.20 -5.87 5.09
N TYR A 81 -1.41 -5.16 5.91
CA TYR A 81 -0.75 -3.92 5.53
C TYR A 81 0.72 -4.22 5.26
N ILE A 82 1.18 -3.91 4.06
CA ILE A 82 2.58 -4.11 3.68
C ILE A 82 3.15 -2.82 3.07
N GLY A 83 4.45 -2.62 3.27
CA GLY A 83 5.24 -1.58 2.60
C GLY A 83 6.21 -2.22 1.63
N TRP A 84 6.47 -1.55 0.51
CA TRP A 84 7.40 -1.97 -0.53
C TRP A 84 8.57 -1.01 -0.66
N ASP A 85 9.79 -1.55 -0.71
CA ASP A 85 11.02 -0.82 -1.05
C ASP A 85 12.03 -1.76 -1.73
N ASN A 86 12.55 -1.37 -2.89
CA ASN A 86 13.53 -2.14 -3.67
C ASN A 86 14.99 -1.73 -3.41
N ASP A 87 15.27 -0.68 -2.63
CA ASP A 87 16.62 -0.15 -2.42
C ASP A 87 17.30 -0.69 -1.13
N TYR A 88 16.88 -1.85 -0.60
CA TYR A 88 17.28 -2.39 0.71
C TYR A 88 18.77 -2.79 0.87
N ILE A 89 19.68 -2.26 0.04
CA ILE A 89 21.13 -2.51 0.17
C ILE A 89 21.76 -1.63 1.26
N GLN A 90 21.06 -0.64 1.83
CA GLN A 90 21.61 0.22 2.89
C GLN A 90 20.69 0.29 4.12
N ASN A 91 21.17 -0.22 5.24
CA ASN A 91 20.61 -0.29 6.60
C ASN A 91 20.15 1.06 7.23
N THR A 92 19.81 2.07 6.44
CA THR A 92 19.13 3.27 6.92
C THR A 92 17.63 3.04 6.80
N MET A 93 16.93 3.04 7.94
CA MET A 93 15.48 2.98 8.08
C MET A 93 14.81 4.05 7.18
N LYS A 94 14.55 3.72 5.92
CA LYS A 94 13.79 4.56 4.99
C LYS A 94 12.35 4.06 5.00
N SER A 95 11.42 4.99 5.21
CA SER A 95 9.99 4.73 5.07
C SER A 95 9.73 4.13 3.67
N PRO A 96 8.87 3.11 3.52
CA PRO A 96 8.71 2.41 2.25
C PRO A 96 8.23 3.36 1.15
N LYS A 97 8.56 3.02 -0.11
CA LYS A 97 8.15 3.78 -1.30
C LYS A 97 6.66 3.68 -1.56
N ILE A 98 6.08 2.51 -1.29
CA ILE A 98 4.65 2.24 -1.49
C ILE A 98 4.10 1.51 -0.27
N PHE A 99 2.90 1.88 0.16
CA PHE A 99 2.10 1.12 1.12
C PHE A 99 0.92 0.46 0.42
N ILE A 100 0.60 -0.78 0.77
CA ILE A 100 -0.38 -1.62 0.08
C ILE A 100 -1.27 -2.28 1.12
N PHE A 101 -2.59 -2.19 0.89
CA PHE A 101 -3.60 -2.69 1.80
C PHE A 101 -4.33 -3.85 1.13
N LEU A 102 -4.11 -5.06 1.64
CA LEU A 102 -4.65 -6.31 1.11
C LEU A 102 -5.76 -6.81 2.02
N ASP A 103 -7.00 -6.73 1.56
CA ASP A 103 -8.14 -7.26 2.30
C ASP A 103 -8.31 -8.75 2.00
N ILE A 104 -8.61 -9.54 3.02
CA ILE A 104 -8.78 -10.99 2.87
C ILE A 104 -10.26 -11.25 2.61
N GLU A 105 -10.61 -11.49 1.34
CA GLU A 105 -12.00 -11.77 0.95
C GLU A 105 -12.34 -13.27 1.08
N SER A 106 -11.42 -14.15 0.71
CA SER A 106 -11.54 -15.60 0.89
C SER A 106 -10.18 -16.27 1.11
N GLU A 107 -10.15 -17.58 1.39
CA GLU A 107 -8.92 -18.33 1.69
C GLU A 107 -7.83 -18.18 0.61
N ASN A 108 -8.24 -18.01 -0.65
CA ASN A 108 -7.33 -17.95 -1.80
C ASN A 108 -7.42 -16.63 -2.57
N VAL A 109 -8.05 -15.59 -2.00
CA VAL A 109 -8.19 -14.29 -2.68
C VAL A 109 -7.82 -13.15 -1.73
N LEU A 110 -6.76 -12.42 -2.11
CA LEU A 110 -6.40 -11.13 -1.53
C LEU A 110 -6.85 -10.02 -2.46
N VAL A 111 -7.57 -9.05 -1.90
CA VAL A 111 -8.09 -7.91 -2.63
C VAL A 111 -7.25 -6.68 -2.32
N VAL A 112 -6.61 -6.10 -3.33
CA VAL A 112 -5.90 -4.83 -3.19
C VAL A 112 -6.91 -3.70 -3.10
N THR A 113 -7.00 -3.08 -1.94
CA THR A 113 -7.97 -2.00 -1.68
C THR A 113 -7.35 -0.62 -1.78
N HIS A 114 -6.09 -0.47 -1.35
CA HIS A 114 -5.37 0.79 -1.39
C HIS A 114 -3.93 0.53 -1.81
N ILE A 115 -3.41 1.37 -2.69
CA ILE A 115 -1.98 1.53 -2.94
C ILE A 115 -1.66 3.00 -2.71
N ILE A 116 -0.69 3.29 -1.87
CA ILE A 116 -0.34 4.64 -1.44
C ILE A 116 1.13 4.84 -1.74
N GLN A 117 1.45 5.72 -2.68
CA GLN A 117 2.83 6.16 -2.88
C GLN A 117 3.24 7.10 -1.75
N ASN A 118 4.44 6.92 -1.22
CA ASN A 118 5.00 7.79 -0.20
C ASN A 118 5.30 9.18 -0.79
N PRO A 119 4.62 10.25 -0.35
CA PRO A 119 4.81 11.59 -0.88
C PRO A 119 6.18 12.21 -0.55
N PHE A 120 6.93 11.65 0.42
CA PHE A 120 8.29 12.11 0.69
C PHE A 120 9.29 11.70 -0.40
N ILE A 121 8.93 10.75 -1.26
CA ILE A 121 9.85 10.16 -2.22
C ILE A 121 9.49 10.65 -3.62
N GLU A 122 10.34 11.52 -4.16
CA GLU A 122 10.17 12.07 -5.51
C GLU A 122 10.51 11.01 -6.59
N ASN A 123 9.46 10.62 -7.32
CA ASN A 123 9.39 10.23 -8.74
C ASN A 123 10.32 9.18 -9.36
N ASN A 124 11.05 8.36 -8.59
CA ASN A 124 11.74 7.16 -9.14
C ASN A 124 11.19 5.85 -8.56
N ILE A 125 9.87 5.70 -8.60
CA ILE A 125 9.25 4.40 -8.32
C ILE A 125 9.21 3.60 -9.62
N ASP A 126 9.96 2.50 -9.63
CA ASP A 126 9.87 1.50 -10.69
C ASP A 126 8.57 0.71 -10.53
N ILE A 127 7.48 1.24 -11.10
CA ILE A 127 6.14 0.64 -11.04
C ILE A 127 6.13 -0.77 -11.67
N PRO A 128 6.77 -1.03 -12.84
CA PRO A 128 6.89 -2.38 -13.37
C PRO A 128 7.52 -3.37 -12.39
N LEU A 129 8.63 -2.98 -11.76
CA LEU A 129 9.31 -3.83 -10.77
C LEU A 129 8.45 -4.04 -9.52
N PHE A 130 7.79 -2.99 -9.03
CA PHE A 130 6.84 -3.09 -7.92
C PHE A 130 5.73 -4.09 -8.24
N LYS A 131 5.10 -3.96 -9.40
CA LYS A 131 4.03 -4.87 -9.84
C LYS A 131 4.54 -6.30 -9.93
N LYS A 132 5.72 -6.52 -10.52
CA LYS A 132 6.35 -7.84 -10.59
C LYS A 132 6.52 -8.45 -9.19
N HIS A 133 7.13 -7.71 -8.26
CA HIS A 133 7.30 -8.18 -6.89
C HIS A 133 5.97 -8.50 -6.19
N LEU A 134 4.94 -7.68 -6.41
CA LEU A 134 3.62 -7.91 -5.81
C LEU A 134 2.94 -9.16 -6.37
N MET A 135 3.08 -9.44 -7.68
CA MET A 135 2.58 -10.67 -8.29
C MET A 135 3.36 -11.90 -7.81
N GLU A 136 4.70 -11.83 -7.78
CA GLU A 136 5.55 -12.89 -7.23
C GLU A 136 5.21 -13.19 -5.76
N PHE A 137 4.94 -12.15 -4.96
CA PHE A 137 4.49 -12.30 -3.59
C PHE A 137 3.21 -13.14 -3.48
N THR A 138 2.22 -12.92 -4.35
CA THR A 138 0.97 -13.69 -4.31
C THR A 138 1.11 -15.08 -4.91
N ASP A 139 1.88 -15.22 -5.99
CA ASP A 139 2.13 -16.50 -6.66
C ASP A 139 2.88 -17.47 -5.74
N ASN A 140 3.88 -16.97 -4.99
CA ASN A 140 4.66 -17.77 -4.03
C ASN A 140 3.81 -18.34 -2.88
N ILE A 141 2.67 -17.73 -2.57
CA ILE A 141 1.77 -18.16 -1.50
C ILE A 141 0.56 -18.93 -2.09
N GLY A 142 0.47 -19.04 -3.43
CA GLY A 142 -0.63 -19.73 -4.12
C GLY A 142 -1.97 -19.00 -3.99
N ILE A 143 -1.94 -17.68 -3.82
CA ILE A 143 -3.13 -16.83 -3.60
C ILE A 143 -3.39 -15.97 -4.84
N TYR A 144 -4.65 -15.84 -5.23
CA TYR A 144 -5.05 -14.91 -6.29
C TYR A 144 -5.11 -13.47 -5.78
N LEU A 145 -4.55 -12.54 -6.55
CA LEU A 145 -4.61 -11.10 -6.27
C LEU A 145 -5.70 -10.42 -7.10
N ASP A 146 -6.77 -9.97 -6.45
CA ASP A 146 -7.79 -9.13 -7.07
C ASP A 146 -7.45 -7.65 -6.91
N ILE A 147 -7.37 -6.93 -8.03
CA ILE A 147 -7.13 -5.48 -8.08
C ILE A 147 -8.40 -4.66 -8.36
N SER A 148 -9.56 -5.30 -8.48
CA SER A 148 -10.81 -4.68 -8.93
C SER A 148 -11.22 -3.48 -8.07
N LYS A 149 -10.96 -3.52 -6.77
CA LYS A 149 -11.30 -2.45 -5.81
C LYS A 149 -10.45 -1.19 -5.97
N LEU A 150 -9.32 -1.25 -6.66
CA LEU A 150 -8.54 -0.06 -7.01
C LEU A 150 -9.32 0.89 -7.94
N LYS A 151 -10.42 0.44 -8.57
CA LYS A 151 -11.32 1.32 -9.34
C LYS A 151 -11.98 2.41 -8.49
N ASP A 152 -12.09 2.20 -7.18
CA ASP A 152 -12.77 3.12 -6.26
C ASP A 152 -11.78 4.00 -5.48
N PHE A 153 -10.48 3.84 -5.74
CA PHE A 153 -9.39 4.50 -5.03
C PHE A 153 -8.50 5.34 -5.96
N GLU A 154 -7.97 6.44 -5.44
CA GLU A 154 -7.05 7.36 -6.14
C GLU A 154 -7.43 7.64 -7.60
N ASP A 155 -8.71 7.97 -7.82
CA ASP A 155 -9.26 8.29 -9.14
C ASP A 155 -8.92 7.24 -10.23
N LYS A 156 -8.83 5.96 -9.83
CA LYS A 156 -8.51 4.78 -10.65
C LYS A 156 -7.06 4.71 -11.13
N ARG A 157 -6.16 5.62 -10.72
CA ARG A 157 -4.78 5.66 -11.23
C ARG A 157 -4.10 4.29 -11.16
N TRP A 158 -4.03 3.71 -9.97
CA TRP A 158 -3.38 2.40 -9.77
C TRP A 158 -4.08 1.26 -10.51
N TYR A 159 -5.42 1.30 -10.59
CA TYR A 159 -6.14 0.32 -11.38
C TYR A 159 -5.73 0.39 -12.86
N LEU A 160 -5.64 1.61 -13.41
CA LEU A 160 -5.22 1.83 -14.78
C LEU A 160 -3.76 1.41 -14.97
N ASP A 161 -2.85 1.80 -14.08
CA ASP A 161 -1.43 1.40 -14.14
C ASP A 161 -1.30 -0.13 -14.15
N PHE A 162 -2.00 -0.83 -13.26
CA PHE A 162 -1.93 -2.29 -13.19
C PHE A 162 -2.57 -2.98 -14.40
N VAL A 163 -3.65 -2.44 -14.97
CA VAL A 163 -4.32 -3.05 -16.13
C VAL A 163 -3.59 -2.74 -17.44
N HIS A 164 -3.07 -1.53 -17.61
CA HIS A 164 -2.46 -1.05 -18.85
C HIS A 164 -0.97 -1.43 -18.94
N MET A 165 -0.31 -1.72 -17.82
CA MET A 165 0.98 -2.40 -17.83
C MET A 165 0.80 -3.89 -18.15
N ARG A 166 0.41 -4.22 -19.38
CA ARG A 166 0.51 -5.57 -19.93
C ARG A 166 1.76 -5.67 -20.79
N SER A 167 2.54 -6.72 -20.48
CA SER A 167 3.82 -7.17 -21.05
C SER A 167 5.02 -6.26 -20.87
#